data_AF-A0A1Y4WNA5-F1
#
_entry.id   AF-A0A1Y4WNA5-F1
#
_cell.length_a   1.000
_cell.length_b   1.000
_cell.length_c   1.000
_cell.angle_alpha   90.00
_cell.angle_beta   90.00
_cell.angle_gamma   90.00
#
_symmetry.space_group_name_H-M   'P 1'
#
loop_
_entity.id
_entity.type
_entity.pdbx_description
1 polymer ?
#
loop_
_entity_poly.entity_id
_entity_poly.type
_entity_poly.pdbx_seq_one_letter_code
_entity_poly.pdbx_strand_id
1 'polypeptide(L)'
;MMKVLYLLNFAGKAGTERYVETLVKYLSADGLVQPFFAYNEGGLLVERLEAMGVPCRRVEMRSRFDKQAARELAALCKEWDIDLIHCHYLREHYTALLSKKYNPKIRVVYTNHFVLANDFITRLSNRMMDKRQDQMIAVCNKGKEQLIANGWSGDRIQVIFNAVDLDAWAGGRADSTLRAELGLDEDRFVMLCASRFAEDKGHKYLIDSVKRLTERTGRPFTLVLAGDGPLLEPTKAQVAELGLEDCVKFIGFRKDMKNLYKGSDLYVNSSQHEALSFLIIEAMAAGLPVIATDMGGNSDIVNDEAGCGLLVEYDNPDSMASAMKRFLEEPEFLARCRENARKTIEDKFEIHKMCRATYGVYEKALHD
;
A
#
# COMPACT_ATOMS: atom_id res chain seq x y z
N MET A 1 1.37 8.38 28.09
CA MET A 1 1.70 8.21 26.65
C MET A 1 2.25 6.80 26.49
N MET A 2 1.69 6.00 25.59
CA MET A 2 2.07 4.60 25.41
C MET A 2 3.43 4.50 24.71
N LYS A 3 4.36 3.70 25.21
CA LYS A 3 5.66 3.48 24.57
C LYS A 3 5.58 2.30 23.60
N VAL A 4 5.64 2.60 22.30
CA VAL A 4 5.49 1.61 21.24
C VAL A 4 6.83 1.41 20.53
N LEU A 5 7.30 0.17 20.51
CA LEU A 5 8.46 -0.24 19.73
C LEU A 5 8.01 -0.79 18.37
N TYR A 6 8.26 -0.04 17.30
CA TYR A 6 8.09 -0.53 15.94
C TYR A 6 9.29 -1.40 15.57
N LEU A 7 9.04 -2.59 15.02
CA LEU A 7 10.07 -3.59 14.74
C LEU A 7 10.02 -4.03 13.27
N LEU A 8 11.15 -3.94 12.57
CA LEU A 8 11.29 -4.38 11.18
C LEU A 8 12.59 -5.17 10.93
N ASN A 9 12.55 -6.22 10.13
CA ASN A 9 13.79 -6.87 9.71
C ASN A 9 14.64 -5.96 8.81
N PHE A 10 14.04 -5.36 7.78
CA PHE A 10 14.72 -4.44 6.87
C PHE A 10 13.98 -3.10 6.87
N ALA A 11 14.70 -2.02 7.17
CA ALA A 11 14.16 -0.67 7.29
C ALA A 11 14.31 0.10 5.96
N GLY A 12 13.71 -0.43 4.90
CA GLY A 12 13.83 0.07 3.53
C GLY A 12 13.01 1.33 3.24
N LYS A 13 12.29 1.32 2.11
CA LYS A 13 11.54 2.48 1.58
C LYS A 13 10.24 2.10 0.87
N ALA A 14 9.68 0.93 1.16
CA ALA A 14 8.47 0.42 0.50
C ALA A 14 7.21 0.82 1.28
N GLY A 15 6.06 0.24 0.91
CA GLY A 15 4.76 0.57 1.51
C GLY A 15 4.70 0.30 3.02
N THR A 16 5.30 -0.79 3.48
CA THR A 16 5.34 -1.13 4.91
C THR A 16 6.11 -0.10 5.72
N GLU A 17 7.26 0.36 5.23
CA GLU A 17 8.06 1.39 5.91
C GLU A 17 7.33 2.73 5.95
N ARG A 18 6.64 3.09 4.86
CA ARG A 18 5.77 4.27 4.82
C ARG A 18 4.63 4.18 5.84
N TYR A 19 4.05 3.00 6.02
CA TYR A 19 3.02 2.76 7.03
C TYR A 19 3.57 3.01 8.45
N VAL A 20 4.77 2.50 8.76
CA VAL A 20 5.44 2.75 10.05
C VAL A 20 5.74 4.23 10.26
N GLU A 21 6.35 4.88 9.27
CA GLU A 21 6.65 6.32 9.31
C GLU A 21 5.39 7.15 9.56
N THR A 22 4.29 6.77 8.92
CA THR A 22 2.97 7.39 9.10
C THR A 22 2.48 7.26 10.55
N LEU A 23 2.44 6.04 11.09
CA LEU A 23 1.98 5.83 12.46
C LEU A 23 2.84 6.59 13.48
N VAL A 24 4.17 6.57 13.30
CA VAL A 24 5.08 7.34 14.14
C VAL A 24 4.75 8.83 14.05
N LYS A 25 4.65 9.39 12.85
CA LYS A 25 4.41 10.83 12.65
C LYS A 25 3.12 11.29 13.31
N TYR A 26 2.00 10.63 13.02
CA TYR A 26 0.67 11.12 13.42
C TYR A 26 0.33 10.75 14.87
N LEU A 27 0.62 9.52 15.33
CA LEU A 27 0.33 9.14 16.72
C LEU A 27 1.21 9.88 17.74
N SER A 28 2.43 10.26 17.35
CA SER A 28 3.31 11.07 18.21
C SER A 28 2.86 12.53 18.22
N ALA A 29 2.47 13.08 17.06
CA ALA A 29 1.94 14.44 16.96
C ALA A 29 0.65 14.62 17.79
N ASP A 30 -0.20 13.59 17.81
CA ASP A 30 -1.43 13.56 18.63
C ASP A 30 -1.15 13.29 20.12
N GLY A 31 0.11 13.08 20.53
CA GLY A 31 0.49 12.81 21.92
C GLY A 31 0.04 11.45 22.47
N LEU A 32 -0.38 10.53 21.60
CA LEU A 32 -0.92 9.23 21.98
C LEU A 32 0.20 8.21 22.26
N VAL A 33 1.26 8.26 21.45
CA VAL A 33 2.37 7.29 21.45
C VAL A 33 3.72 7.98 21.56
N GLN A 34 4.59 7.41 22.38
CA GLN A 34 6.02 7.67 22.35
C GLN A 34 6.69 6.57 21.51
N PRO A 35 7.22 6.90 20.31
CA PRO A 35 7.74 5.91 19.38
C PRO A 35 9.17 5.49 19.74
N PHE A 36 9.46 4.22 19.52
CA PHE A 36 10.80 3.64 19.52
C PHE A 36 10.93 2.75 18.29
N PHE A 37 12.15 2.55 17.79
CA PHE A 37 12.38 1.72 16.62
C PHE A 37 13.50 0.71 16.83
N ALA A 38 13.22 -0.54 16.45
CA ALA A 38 14.23 -1.59 16.39
C ALA A 38 14.28 -2.20 14.98
N TYR A 39 15.48 -2.52 14.52
CA TYR A 39 15.70 -3.05 13.17
C TYR A 39 16.86 -4.04 13.11
N ASN A 40 16.89 -4.92 12.10
CA ASN A 40 18.05 -5.80 11.87
C ASN A 40 18.99 -5.23 10.80
N GLU A 41 18.43 -4.93 9.63
CA GLU A 41 19.13 -4.34 8.48
C GLU A 41 18.66 -2.89 8.31
N GLY A 42 19.62 -1.95 8.35
CA GLY A 42 19.33 -0.53 8.25
C GLY A 42 18.91 -0.10 6.84
N GLY A 43 18.44 1.14 6.72
CA GLY A 43 18.03 1.74 5.46
C GLY A 43 17.39 3.10 5.69
N LEU A 44 16.74 3.62 4.65
CA LEU A 44 16.21 4.99 4.62
C LEU A 44 15.20 5.27 5.75
N LEU A 45 14.44 4.27 6.19
CA LEU A 45 13.51 4.47 7.30
C LEU A 45 14.24 4.77 8.62
N VAL A 46 15.40 4.16 8.88
CA VAL A 46 16.19 4.47 10.09
C VAL A 46 16.56 5.96 10.10
N GLU A 47 17.12 6.44 8.99
CA GLU A 47 17.55 7.85 8.84
C GLU A 47 16.37 8.81 9.07
N ARG A 48 15.19 8.48 8.54
CA ARG A 48 13.97 9.29 8.72
C ARG A 48 13.49 9.30 10.16
N LEU A 49 13.45 8.14 10.82
CA LEU A 49 13.01 8.03 12.20
C LEU A 49 14.00 8.73 13.17
N GLU A 50 15.30 8.61 12.94
CA GLU A 50 16.32 9.35 13.68
C GLU A 50 16.18 10.87 13.48
N ALA A 51 15.91 11.33 12.25
CA ALA A 51 15.64 12.74 11.97
C ALA A 51 14.37 13.26 12.67
N MET A 52 13.41 12.37 12.97
CA MET A 52 12.22 12.67 13.80
C MET A 52 12.49 12.58 15.31
N GLY A 53 13.73 12.28 15.73
CA GLY A 53 14.10 12.13 17.14
C GLY A 53 13.66 10.80 17.76
N VAL A 54 13.31 9.79 16.96
CA VAL A 54 12.91 8.47 17.44
C VAL A 54 14.15 7.67 17.85
N PRO A 55 14.23 7.16 19.09
CA PRO A 55 15.32 6.29 19.49
C PRO A 55 15.34 5.01 18.65
N CYS A 56 16.46 4.76 17.97
CA CYS A 56 16.67 3.61 17.11
C CYS A 56 17.73 2.66 17.70
N ARG A 57 17.49 1.34 17.65
CA ARG A 57 18.47 0.33 18.06
C ARG A 57 18.46 -0.86 17.13
N ARG A 58 19.64 -1.27 16.68
CA ARG A 58 19.79 -2.51 15.92
C ARG A 58 19.62 -3.73 16.84
N VAL A 59 18.82 -4.71 16.41
CA VAL A 59 18.68 -6.04 17.01
C VAL A 59 18.90 -7.07 15.89
N GLU A 60 19.94 -7.89 16.00
CA GLU A 60 20.25 -8.87 14.95
C GLU A 60 19.21 -9.99 14.92
N MET A 61 18.60 -10.26 13.76
CA MET A 61 17.54 -11.27 13.60
C MET A 61 17.92 -12.26 12.50
N ARG A 62 18.52 -13.40 12.89
CA ARG A 62 19.09 -14.37 11.94
C ARG A 62 18.06 -15.32 11.34
N SER A 63 16.98 -15.59 12.10
CA SER A 63 15.91 -16.50 11.67
C SER A 63 14.59 -16.15 12.36
N ARG A 64 13.49 -16.74 11.88
CA ARG A 64 12.15 -16.59 12.50
C ARG A 64 12.04 -17.18 13.91
N PHE A 65 12.93 -18.07 14.33
CA PHE A 65 12.90 -18.68 15.67
C PHE A 65 14.15 -18.33 16.48
N ASP A 66 14.67 -17.12 16.29
CA ASP A 66 15.90 -16.65 16.92
C ASP A 66 15.68 -16.30 18.40
N LYS A 67 16.07 -17.23 19.29
CA LYS A 67 15.93 -17.05 20.74
C LYS A 67 16.89 -16.01 21.32
N GLN A 68 18.04 -15.77 20.65
CA GLN A 68 18.99 -14.76 21.08
C GLN A 68 18.42 -13.38 20.79
N ALA A 69 17.94 -13.16 19.56
CA ALA A 69 17.23 -11.95 19.18
C ALA A 69 16.02 -11.68 20.10
N ALA A 70 15.24 -12.72 20.43
CA ALA A 70 14.11 -12.58 21.34
C ALA A 70 14.50 -12.14 22.76
N ARG A 71 15.66 -12.60 23.27
CA ARG A 71 16.18 -12.18 24.59
C ARG A 71 16.70 -10.75 24.55
N GLU A 72 17.43 -10.40 23.50
CA GLU A 72 17.94 -9.04 23.28
C GLU A 72 16.79 -8.05 23.15
N LEU A 73 15.77 -8.39 22.36
CA LEU A 73 14.55 -7.59 22.20
C LEU A 73 13.82 -7.40 23.54
N ALA A 74 13.70 -8.45 24.36
CA ALA A 74 13.09 -8.34 25.68
C ALA A 74 13.90 -7.46 26.64
N ALA A 75 15.24 -7.53 26.58
CA ALA A 75 16.12 -6.68 27.37
C ALA A 75 16.03 -5.21 26.94
N LEU A 76 15.99 -4.94 25.64
CA LEU A 76 15.77 -3.61 25.08
C LEU A 76 14.41 -3.04 25.50
N CYS A 77 13.36 -3.85 25.44
CA CYS A 77 12.04 -3.44 25.91
C CYS A 77 12.03 -3.11 27.41
N LYS A 78 12.86 -3.79 28.22
CA LYS A 78 13.04 -3.45 29.63
C LYS A 78 13.87 -2.18 29.84
N GLU A 79 14.91 -1.97 29.02
CA GLU A 79 15.75 -0.76 29.03
C GLU A 79 14.91 0.50 28.75
N TRP A 80 14.04 0.43 27.74
CA TRP A 80 13.21 1.56 27.31
C TRP A 80 11.82 1.62 27.95
N ASP A 81 11.49 0.60 28.75
CA ASP A 81 10.20 0.45 29.42
C ASP A 81 9.03 0.43 28.41
N ILE A 82 9.19 -0.40 27.36
CA ILE A 82 8.24 -0.55 26.25
C ILE A 82 6.99 -1.29 26.70
N ASP A 83 5.83 -0.74 26.36
CA ASP A 83 4.51 -1.34 26.62
C ASP A 83 4.14 -2.37 25.54
N LEU A 84 4.42 -2.02 24.28
CA LEU A 84 3.92 -2.74 23.11
C LEU A 84 4.95 -2.77 21.98
N ILE A 85 5.10 -3.93 21.33
CA ILE A 85 5.86 -4.10 20.09
C ILE A 85 4.88 -4.20 18.92
N HIS A 86 5.10 -3.40 17.88
CA HIS A 86 4.36 -3.48 16.63
C HIS A 86 5.26 -4.01 15.50
N CYS A 87 4.92 -5.19 14.98
CA CYS A 87 5.65 -5.90 13.91
C CYS A 87 4.91 -5.85 12.57
N HIS A 88 5.63 -5.96 11.46
CA HIS A 88 5.03 -5.85 10.11
C HIS A 88 5.39 -6.98 9.14
N TYR A 89 6.37 -7.83 9.48
CA TYR A 89 6.65 -9.07 8.75
C TYR A 89 6.75 -10.27 9.70
N LEU A 90 6.57 -11.47 9.14
CA LEU A 90 6.44 -12.71 9.92
C LEU A 90 7.69 -13.05 10.74
N ARG A 91 8.89 -12.70 10.27
CA ARG A 91 10.15 -13.03 10.95
C ARG A 91 10.23 -12.33 12.31
N GLU A 92 10.15 -11.01 12.30
CA GLU A 92 10.19 -10.17 13.49
C GLU A 92 8.96 -10.36 14.37
N HIS A 93 7.82 -10.68 13.77
CA HIS A 93 6.62 -11.07 14.51
C HIS A 93 6.88 -12.26 15.43
N TYR A 94 7.50 -13.33 14.91
CA TYR A 94 7.83 -14.49 15.74
C TYR A 94 8.89 -14.16 16.80
N THR A 95 9.90 -13.34 16.47
CA THR A 95 10.88 -12.88 17.46
C THR A 95 10.21 -12.11 18.60
N ALA A 96 9.24 -11.25 18.32
CA ALA A 96 8.46 -10.54 19.32
C ALA A 96 7.60 -11.49 20.17
N LEU A 97 6.95 -12.48 19.57
CA LEU A 97 6.18 -13.48 20.34
C LEU A 97 7.05 -14.38 21.22
N LEU A 98 8.29 -14.63 20.81
CA LEU A 98 9.27 -15.37 21.61
C LEU A 98 9.83 -14.50 22.75
N SER A 99 9.92 -13.17 22.57
CA SER A 99 10.45 -12.24 23.58
C SER A 99 9.61 -12.21 24.85
N LYS A 100 8.29 -12.47 24.73
CA LYS A 100 7.37 -12.61 25.88
C LYS A 100 7.80 -13.66 26.92
N LYS A 101 8.61 -14.66 26.52
CA LYS A 101 9.18 -15.63 27.47
C LYS A 101 10.14 -14.97 28.46
N TYR A 102 10.83 -13.91 28.05
CA TYR A 102 11.83 -13.19 28.83
C TYR A 102 11.29 -11.90 29.44
N ASN A 103 10.25 -11.32 28.85
CA ASN A 103 9.51 -10.19 29.41
C ASN A 103 7.99 -10.37 29.18
N PRO A 104 7.26 -10.98 30.14
CA PRO A 104 5.84 -11.28 29.99
C PRO A 104 4.91 -10.07 29.92
N LYS A 105 5.39 -8.85 30.25
CA LYS A 105 4.59 -7.63 30.22
C LYS A 105 4.36 -7.11 28.80
N ILE A 106 5.23 -7.48 27.86
CA ILE A 106 5.19 -6.98 26.49
C ILE A 106 3.93 -7.47 25.79
N ARG A 107 3.25 -6.55 25.12
CA ARG A 107 2.20 -6.86 24.15
C ARG A 107 2.73 -6.77 22.73
N VAL A 108 2.15 -7.55 21.82
CA VAL A 108 2.59 -7.72 20.44
C VAL A 108 1.41 -7.51 19.53
N VAL A 109 1.53 -6.47 18.70
CA VAL A 109 0.63 -6.20 17.57
C VAL A 109 1.35 -6.53 16.28
N TYR A 110 0.63 -7.14 15.34
CA TYR A 110 1.18 -7.47 14.02
C TYR A 110 0.26 -6.93 12.92
N THR A 111 0.79 -6.07 12.05
CA THR A 111 0.11 -5.66 10.82
C THR A 111 0.59 -6.49 9.65
N ASN A 112 -0.34 -7.17 8.98
CA ASN A 112 -0.07 -7.93 7.77
C ASN A 112 -0.30 -7.10 6.51
N HIS A 113 0.75 -6.89 5.71
CA HIS A 113 0.74 -6.11 4.47
C HIS A 113 0.56 -6.94 3.20
N PHE A 114 0.34 -8.26 3.33
CA PHE A 114 0.38 -9.21 2.20
C PHE A 114 -0.84 -10.13 2.15
N VAL A 115 -1.28 -10.47 0.94
CA VAL A 115 -2.28 -11.53 0.71
C VAL A 115 -1.55 -12.75 0.16
N LEU A 116 -0.86 -13.48 1.03
CA LEU A 116 -0.05 -14.64 0.66
C LEU A 116 -0.39 -15.87 1.50
N ALA A 117 -0.53 -17.01 0.82
CA ALA A 117 -0.70 -18.30 1.47
C ALA A 117 0.62 -18.80 2.05
N ASN A 118 0.61 -19.16 3.33
CA ASN A 118 1.73 -19.79 3.98
C ASN A 118 1.78 -21.29 3.67
N ASP A 119 2.98 -21.86 3.66
CA ASP A 119 3.19 -23.31 3.61
C ASP A 119 2.68 -24.00 4.88
N PHE A 120 2.54 -25.33 4.82
CA PHE A 120 1.99 -26.13 5.91
C PHE A 120 2.75 -25.96 7.25
N ILE A 121 4.08 -25.91 7.22
CA ILE A 121 4.91 -25.80 8.43
C ILE A 121 4.69 -24.44 9.08
N THR A 122 4.63 -23.39 8.26
CA THR A 122 4.36 -22.03 8.73
C THR A 122 2.94 -21.90 9.30
N ARG A 123 1.93 -22.54 8.71
CA ARG A 123 0.56 -22.58 9.28
C ARG A 123 0.50 -23.26 10.64
N LEU A 124 1.21 -24.37 10.80
CA LEU A 124 1.29 -25.06 12.10
C LEU A 124 2.01 -24.18 13.14
N SER A 125 3.07 -23.50 12.73
CA SER A 125 3.81 -22.56 13.57
C SER A 125 2.95 -21.38 14.02
N ASN A 126 2.15 -20.81 13.12
CA ASN A 126 1.18 -19.76 13.44
C ASN A 126 0.18 -20.22 14.51
N ARG A 127 -0.43 -21.40 14.33
CA ARG A 127 -1.37 -21.96 15.33
C ARG A 127 -0.74 -22.17 16.71
N MET A 128 0.53 -22.56 16.76
CA MET A 128 1.25 -22.71 18.01
C MET A 128 1.52 -21.35 18.69
N MET A 129 1.79 -20.32 17.88
CA MET A 129 2.09 -18.97 18.36
C MET A 129 0.84 -18.13 18.66
N ASP A 130 -0.32 -18.49 18.09
CA ASP A 130 -1.61 -17.78 18.18
C ASP A 130 -1.99 -17.38 19.61
N LYS A 131 -1.84 -18.31 20.57
CA LYS A 131 -2.14 -18.04 21.98
C LYS A 131 -1.32 -16.89 22.59
N ARG A 132 -0.16 -16.58 22.02
CA ARG A 132 0.72 -15.49 22.47
C ARG A 132 0.45 -14.17 21.75
N GLN A 133 -0.31 -14.18 20.67
CA GLN A 133 -0.61 -12.97 19.90
C GLN A 133 -1.71 -12.17 20.57
N ASP A 134 -1.51 -10.87 20.82
CA ASP A 134 -2.55 -10.06 21.46
C ASP A 134 -3.54 -9.56 20.41
N GLN A 135 -3.10 -8.75 19.44
CA GLN A 135 -3.97 -8.22 18.38
C GLN A 135 -3.26 -8.15 17.04
N MET A 136 -4.01 -8.26 15.95
CA MET A 136 -3.50 -8.22 14.58
C MET A 136 -4.30 -7.24 13.76
N ILE A 137 -3.61 -6.63 12.80
CA ILE A 137 -4.21 -5.74 11.80
C ILE A 137 -4.02 -6.40 10.43
N ALA A 138 -5.08 -6.46 9.65
CA ALA A 138 -5.02 -6.73 8.23
C ALA A 138 -5.29 -5.43 7.46
N VAL A 139 -4.45 -5.11 6.48
CA VAL A 139 -4.65 -3.89 5.67
C VAL A 139 -5.79 -4.01 4.66
N CYS A 140 -6.42 -5.18 4.54
CA CYS A 140 -7.56 -5.42 3.66
C CYS A 140 -8.37 -6.65 4.14
N ASN A 141 -9.62 -6.78 3.68
CA ASN A 141 -10.51 -7.88 4.05
C ASN A 141 -9.95 -9.23 3.59
N LYS A 142 -9.47 -9.31 2.34
CA LYS A 142 -8.82 -10.53 1.82
C LYS A 142 -7.54 -10.89 2.60
N GLY A 143 -6.84 -9.88 3.12
CA GLY A 143 -5.71 -10.06 4.02
C GLY A 143 -6.12 -10.71 5.36
N LYS A 144 -7.27 -10.32 5.91
CA LYS A 144 -7.83 -10.94 7.12
C LYS A 144 -8.21 -12.40 6.87
N GLU A 145 -8.92 -12.68 5.78
CA GLU A 145 -9.26 -14.06 5.38
C GLU A 145 -8.00 -14.91 5.23
N GLN A 146 -6.96 -14.36 4.59
CA GLN A 146 -5.70 -15.06 4.38
C GLN A 146 -4.95 -15.32 5.70
N LEU A 147 -4.99 -14.40 6.67
CA LEU A 147 -4.43 -14.62 8.01
C LEU A 147 -5.14 -15.76 8.75
N ILE A 148 -6.47 -15.81 8.67
CA ILE A 148 -7.28 -16.89 9.26
C ILE A 148 -6.92 -18.23 8.60
N ALA A 149 -6.89 -18.27 7.27
CA ALA A 149 -6.47 -19.44 6.50
C ALA A 149 -5.02 -19.86 6.83
N ASN A 150 -4.17 -18.89 7.20
CA ASN A 150 -2.80 -19.12 7.63
C ASN A 150 -2.67 -19.59 9.10
N GLY A 151 -3.77 -19.79 9.81
CA GLY A 151 -3.80 -20.43 11.13
C GLY A 151 -3.88 -19.49 12.33
N TRP A 152 -4.22 -18.21 12.12
CA TRP A 152 -4.46 -17.25 13.20
C TRP A 152 -5.95 -17.16 13.55
N SER A 153 -6.27 -16.84 14.80
CA SER A 153 -7.64 -16.69 15.28
C SER A 153 -8.25 -15.35 14.84
N GLY A 154 -9.44 -15.40 14.22
CA GLY A 154 -10.06 -14.25 13.56
C GLY A 154 -10.61 -13.17 14.50
N ASP A 155 -10.87 -13.50 15.76
CA ASP A 155 -11.34 -12.61 16.84
C ASP A 155 -10.29 -11.56 17.24
N ARG A 156 -9.02 -11.83 16.94
CA ARG A 156 -7.88 -10.92 17.19
C ARG A 156 -7.49 -10.10 15.97
N ILE A 157 -8.19 -10.24 14.84
CA ILE A 157 -7.82 -9.58 13.58
C ILE A 157 -8.83 -8.48 13.26
N GLN A 158 -8.36 -7.24 13.32
CA GLN A 158 -9.08 -6.07 12.85
C GLN A 158 -8.63 -5.69 11.44
N VAL A 159 -9.56 -5.27 10.59
CA VAL A 159 -9.22 -4.68 9.28
C VAL A 159 -9.06 -3.18 9.48
N ILE A 160 -7.88 -2.66 9.16
CA ILE A 160 -7.60 -1.22 9.17
C ILE A 160 -6.88 -0.92 7.86
N PHE A 161 -7.54 -0.19 6.99
CA PHE A 161 -7.02 0.15 5.68
C PHE A 161 -5.85 1.14 5.78
N ASN A 162 -4.89 1.02 4.86
CA ASN A 162 -3.91 2.07 4.58
C ASN A 162 -4.64 3.38 4.29
N ALA A 163 -4.01 4.49 4.65
CA ALA A 163 -4.60 5.80 4.51
C ALA A 163 -3.58 6.82 4.02
N VAL A 164 -4.10 7.96 3.56
CA VAL A 164 -3.30 9.11 3.13
C VAL A 164 -3.82 10.38 3.76
N ASP A 165 -2.94 11.35 3.87
CA ASP A 165 -3.28 12.72 4.25
C ASP A 165 -3.91 13.42 3.03
N LEU A 166 -5.20 13.73 3.12
CA LEU A 166 -5.96 14.33 2.02
C LEU A 166 -5.37 15.70 1.61
N ASP A 167 -4.93 16.49 2.58
CA ASP A 167 -4.41 17.84 2.35
C ASP A 167 -3.08 17.80 1.58
N ALA A 168 -2.28 16.74 1.80
CA ALA A 168 -1.06 16.51 1.03
C ALA A 168 -1.33 16.36 -0.49
N TRP A 169 -2.54 15.93 -0.88
CA TRP A 169 -2.96 15.72 -2.27
C TRP A 169 -3.88 16.81 -2.82
N ALA A 170 -4.16 17.85 -2.03
CA ALA A 170 -4.98 18.98 -2.45
C ALA A 170 -4.40 19.76 -3.66
N GLY A 171 -5.30 20.46 -4.34
CA GLY A 171 -5.05 21.28 -5.53
C GLY A 171 -5.69 20.71 -6.80
N GLY A 172 -5.31 21.26 -7.95
CA GLY A 172 -5.96 20.97 -9.23
C GLY A 172 -4.98 20.83 -10.40
N ARG A 173 -5.53 20.63 -11.59
CA ARG A 173 -4.75 20.43 -12.83
C ARG A 173 -3.73 21.53 -13.09
N ALA A 174 -4.07 22.78 -12.76
CA ALA A 174 -3.19 23.94 -12.97
C ALA A 174 -1.85 23.85 -12.23
N ASP A 175 -1.74 22.99 -11.20
CA ASP A 175 -0.48 22.80 -10.45
C ASP A 175 0.44 21.75 -11.09
N SER A 176 0.06 21.16 -12.23
CA SER A 176 0.82 20.11 -12.92
C SER A 176 1.47 20.63 -14.20
N THR A 177 2.72 20.23 -14.41
CA THR A 177 3.50 20.47 -15.63
C THR A 177 3.50 19.28 -16.60
N LEU A 178 2.93 18.12 -16.22
CA LEU A 178 2.99 16.87 -16.99
C LEU A 178 2.57 17.03 -18.46
N ARG A 179 1.43 17.69 -18.74
CA ARG A 179 0.91 17.83 -20.10
C ARG A 179 1.84 18.66 -20.99
N ALA A 180 2.39 19.74 -20.44
CA ALA A 180 3.37 20.57 -21.14
C ALA A 180 4.70 19.84 -21.36
N GLU A 181 5.20 19.10 -20.35
CA GLU A 181 6.41 18.26 -20.47
C GLU A 181 6.30 17.24 -21.62
N LEU A 182 5.10 16.71 -21.84
CA LEU A 182 4.83 15.68 -22.84
C LEU A 182 4.28 16.23 -24.17
N GLY A 183 4.11 17.56 -24.30
CA GLY A 183 3.53 18.20 -25.48
C GLY A 183 2.11 17.72 -25.79
N LEU A 184 1.31 17.45 -24.76
CA LEU A 184 -0.07 16.98 -24.91
C LEU A 184 -1.05 18.15 -24.99
N ASP A 185 -2.02 18.04 -25.88
CA ASP A 185 -3.14 18.98 -25.95
C ASP A 185 -3.99 18.94 -24.67
N GLU A 186 -4.66 20.05 -24.35
CA GLU A 186 -5.49 20.18 -23.13
C GLU A 186 -6.72 19.26 -23.14
N ASP A 187 -7.27 18.96 -24.31
CA ASP A 187 -8.45 18.12 -24.50
C ASP A 187 -8.12 16.62 -24.60
N ARG A 188 -6.84 16.27 -24.81
CA ARG A 188 -6.38 14.88 -24.84
C ARG A 188 -6.58 14.23 -23.47
N PHE A 189 -7.17 13.04 -23.45
CA PHE A 189 -7.44 12.32 -22.22
C PHE A 189 -6.18 11.60 -21.72
N VAL A 190 -5.81 11.76 -20.46
CA VAL A 190 -4.56 11.21 -19.92
C VAL A 190 -4.83 10.12 -18.89
N MET A 191 -4.40 8.90 -19.19
CA MET A 191 -4.41 7.77 -18.25
C MET A 191 -3.01 7.60 -17.66
N LEU A 192 -2.92 7.39 -16.35
CA LEU A 192 -1.65 7.15 -15.67
C LEU A 192 -1.61 5.73 -15.10
N CYS A 193 -0.55 4.99 -15.42
CA CYS A 193 -0.15 3.81 -14.67
C CYS A 193 1.27 4.01 -14.14
N ALA A 194 1.41 4.00 -12.82
CA ALA A 194 2.69 4.16 -12.15
C ALA A 194 3.00 2.88 -11.36
N SER A 195 4.05 2.15 -11.76
CA SER A 195 4.50 0.96 -11.04
C SER A 195 5.89 0.52 -11.50
N ARG A 196 6.50 -0.42 -10.78
CA ARG A 196 7.72 -1.08 -11.25
C ARG A 196 7.38 -1.99 -12.45
N PHE A 197 8.18 -1.99 -13.49
CA PHE A 197 8.02 -2.91 -14.62
C PHE A 197 8.43 -4.34 -14.23
N ALA A 198 7.49 -5.08 -13.64
CA ALA A 198 7.63 -6.46 -13.18
C ALA A 198 6.38 -7.28 -13.55
N GLU A 199 6.52 -8.61 -13.53
CA GLU A 199 5.46 -9.56 -13.95
C GLU A 199 4.14 -9.32 -13.22
N ASP A 200 4.22 -9.13 -11.89
CA ASP A 200 3.07 -8.91 -11.02
C ASP A 200 2.33 -7.58 -11.27
N LYS A 201 2.85 -6.70 -12.14
CA LYS A 201 2.25 -5.40 -12.49
C LYS A 201 1.49 -5.41 -13.81
N GLY A 202 1.54 -6.50 -14.58
CA GLY A 202 0.61 -6.73 -15.69
C GLY A 202 0.72 -5.74 -16.86
N HIS A 203 1.88 -5.13 -17.08
CA HIS A 203 2.07 -4.18 -18.18
C HIS A 203 1.78 -4.79 -19.55
N LYS A 204 2.09 -6.08 -19.74
CA LYS A 204 1.88 -6.78 -21.01
C LYS A 204 0.42 -6.71 -21.47
N TYR A 205 -0.52 -7.19 -20.65
CA TYR A 205 -1.93 -7.17 -21.01
C TYR A 205 -2.51 -5.75 -20.96
N LEU A 206 -1.94 -4.84 -20.15
CA LEU A 206 -2.31 -3.42 -20.18
C LEU A 206 -2.04 -2.82 -21.57
N ILE A 207 -0.90 -3.11 -22.20
CA ILE A 207 -0.61 -2.66 -23.57
C ILE A 207 -1.58 -3.30 -24.57
N ASP A 208 -1.89 -4.59 -24.44
CA ASP A 208 -2.91 -5.25 -25.29
C ASP A 208 -4.29 -4.57 -25.14
N SER A 209 -4.62 -4.10 -23.93
CA SER A 209 -5.86 -3.37 -23.64
C SER A 209 -5.89 -2.01 -24.34
N VAL A 210 -4.75 -1.31 -24.38
CA VAL A 210 -4.62 -0.05 -25.13
C VAL A 210 -4.82 -0.29 -26.62
N LYS A 211 -4.25 -1.37 -27.18
CA LYS A 211 -4.50 -1.74 -28.58
C LYS A 211 -5.99 -1.91 -28.84
N ARG A 212 -6.69 -2.68 -28.01
CA ARG A 212 -8.16 -2.84 -28.11
C ARG A 212 -8.90 -1.52 -27.98
N LEU A 213 -8.46 -0.61 -27.12
CA LEU A 213 -9.08 0.70 -26.99
C LEU A 213 -8.96 1.51 -28.29
N THR A 214 -7.79 1.52 -28.95
CA THR A 214 -7.62 2.22 -30.25
C THR A 214 -8.54 1.71 -31.35
N GLU A 215 -8.95 0.44 -31.30
CA GLU A 215 -9.88 -0.18 -32.25
C GLU A 215 -11.35 0.20 -31.96
N ARG A 216 -11.64 0.69 -30.75
CA ARG A 216 -13.00 0.91 -30.24
C ARG A 216 -13.39 2.38 -30.12
N THR A 217 -12.45 3.31 -30.23
CA THR A 217 -12.70 4.75 -30.12
C THR A 217 -11.76 5.56 -30.99
N GLY A 218 -12.27 6.67 -31.54
CA GLY A 218 -11.46 7.69 -32.22
C GLY A 218 -11.07 8.86 -31.32
N ARG A 219 -11.49 8.88 -30.06
CA ARG A 219 -11.18 10.00 -29.14
C ARG A 219 -9.70 9.96 -28.76
N PRO A 220 -8.95 11.08 -28.86
CA PRO A 220 -7.52 11.09 -28.57
C PRO A 220 -7.25 10.87 -27.07
N PHE A 221 -6.30 9.98 -26.78
CA PHE A 221 -5.85 9.68 -25.42
C PHE A 221 -4.35 9.38 -25.36
N THR A 222 -3.78 9.47 -24.16
CA THR A 222 -2.43 9.01 -23.85
C THR A 222 -2.43 8.16 -22.58
N LEU A 223 -1.85 6.95 -22.64
CA LEU A 223 -1.39 6.20 -21.48
C LEU A 223 0.04 6.62 -21.13
N VAL A 224 0.19 7.21 -19.95
CA VAL A 224 1.49 7.56 -19.35
C VAL A 224 1.91 6.42 -18.43
N LEU A 225 3.10 5.87 -18.69
CA LEU A 225 3.72 4.83 -17.91
C LEU A 225 4.92 5.38 -17.14
N ALA A 226 4.82 5.38 -15.81
CA ALA A 226 5.84 5.88 -14.90
C ALA A 226 6.44 4.74 -14.07
N GLY A 227 7.76 4.62 -14.10
CA GLY A 227 8.49 3.58 -13.39
C GLY A 227 9.72 3.09 -14.13
N ASP A 228 10.33 2.07 -13.55
CA ASP A 228 11.48 1.35 -14.10
C ASP A 228 11.37 -0.13 -13.70
N GLY A 229 12.14 -1.01 -14.32
CA GLY A 229 12.20 -2.42 -13.97
C GLY A 229 12.59 -3.33 -15.13
N PRO A 230 12.80 -4.63 -14.83
CA PRO A 230 13.27 -5.60 -15.81
C PRO A 230 12.36 -5.74 -17.05
N LEU A 231 11.07 -5.44 -16.94
CA LEU A 231 10.13 -5.53 -18.06
C LEU A 231 9.95 -4.23 -18.85
N LEU A 232 10.72 -3.18 -18.57
CA LEU A 232 10.57 -1.89 -19.27
C LEU A 232 10.83 -2.03 -20.77
N GLU A 233 12.00 -2.57 -21.14
CA GLU A 233 12.37 -2.73 -22.55
C GLU A 233 11.47 -3.72 -23.31
N PRO A 234 11.12 -4.89 -22.76
CA PRO A 234 10.07 -5.75 -23.35
C PRO A 234 8.74 -5.03 -23.58
N THR A 235 8.29 -4.18 -22.64
CA THR A 235 7.03 -3.45 -22.78
C THR A 235 7.13 -2.39 -23.89
N LYS A 236 8.26 -1.69 -24.03
CA LYS A 236 8.50 -0.76 -25.14
C LYS A 236 8.48 -1.48 -26.50
N ALA A 237 9.08 -2.66 -26.59
CA ALA A 237 9.06 -3.46 -27.81
C ALA A 237 7.63 -3.86 -28.21
N GLN A 238 6.79 -4.27 -27.25
CA GLN A 238 5.38 -4.57 -27.49
C GLN A 238 4.60 -3.33 -27.99
N VAL A 239 4.85 -2.16 -27.40
CA VAL A 239 4.24 -0.88 -27.84
C VAL A 239 4.58 -0.59 -29.30
N ALA A 240 5.85 -0.79 -29.70
CA ALA A 240 6.29 -0.58 -31.08
C ALA A 240 5.71 -1.62 -32.05
N GLU A 241 5.67 -2.89 -31.65
CA GLU A 241 5.08 -3.97 -32.45
C GLU A 241 3.59 -3.72 -32.75
N LEU A 242 2.86 -3.15 -31.78
CA LEU A 242 1.43 -2.85 -31.91
C LEU A 242 1.12 -1.47 -32.53
N GLY A 243 2.15 -0.67 -32.82
CA GLY A 243 2.02 0.67 -33.38
C GLY A 243 1.34 1.67 -32.45
N LEU A 244 1.71 1.67 -31.16
CA LEU A 244 1.06 2.44 -30.10
C LEU A 244 1.89 3.65 -29.60
N GLU A 245 2.98 4.01 -30.26
CA GLU A 245 3.93 5.06 -29.83
C GLU A 245 3.30 6.47 -29.69
N ASP A 246 2.22 6.72 -30.44
CA ASP A 246 1.46 7.97 -30.40
C ASP A 246 0.52 8.07 -29.19
N CYS A 247 0.16 6.92 -28.59
CA CYS A 247 -0.77 6.85 -27.48
C CYS A 247 -0.14 6.34 -26.18
N VAL A 248 1.08 5.79 -26.19
CA VAL A 248 1.79 5.35 -24.98
C VAL A 248 3.07 6.16 -24.78
N LYS A 249 3.24 6.76 -23.59
CA LYS A 249 4.44 7.53 -23.22
C LYS A 249 5.11 6.93 -21.99
N PHE A 250 6.38 6.55 -22.12
CA PHE A 250 7.21 6.11 -21.01
C PHE A 250 7.99 7.29 -20.44
N ILE A 251 7.81 7.60 -19.15
CA ILE A 251 8.43 8.78 -18.51
C ILE A 251 9.50 8.43 -17.48
N GLY A 252 9.85 7.15 -17.37
CA GLY A 252 10.81 6.64 -16.40
C GLY A 252 10.33 6.75 -14.96
N PHE A 253 11.24 6.52 -14.02
CA PHE A 253 10.97 6.67 -12.59
C PHE A 253 10.81 8.15 -12.21
N ARG A 254 9.73 8.48 -11.49
CA ARG A 254 9.37 9.83 -11.06
C ARG A 254 9.25 9.89 -9.54
N LYS A 255 9.62 11.04 -8.95
CA LYS A 255 9.47 11.32 -7.50
C LYS A 255 8.33 12.29 -7.20
N ASP A 256 7.83 12.98 -8.22
CA ASP A 256 6.82 14.02 -8.17
C ASP A 256 5.43 13.46 -8.50
N MET A 257 5.00 12.41 -7.81
CA MET A 257 3.71 11.74 -8.07
C MET A 257 2.52 12.70 -8.06
N LYS A 258 2.56 13.75 -7.22
CA LYS A 258 1.52 14.79 -7.20
C LYS A 258 1.36 15.51 -8.55
N ASN A 259 2.47 15.78 -9.26
CA ASN A 259 2.45 16.34 -10.61
C ASN A 259 1.77 15.35 -11.57
N LEU A 260 2.14 14.06 -11.49
CA LEU A 260 1.57 13.05 -12.37
C LEU A 260 0.06 12.88 -12.19
N TYR A 261 -0.40 12.77 -10.94
CA TYR A 261 -1.83 12.62 -10.66
C TYR A 261 -2.63 13.82 -11.15
N LYS A 262 -2.16 15.05 -10.84
CA LYS A 262 -2.87 16.27 -11.23
C LYS A 262 -2.90 16.51 -12.74
N GLY A 263 -1.88 16.03 -13.46
CA GLY A 263 -1.83 16.11 -14.93
C GLY A 263 -2.69 15.06 -15.64
N SER A 264 -3.21 14.08 -14.90
CA SER A 264 -3.93 12.93 -15.44
C SER A 264 -5.44 13.07 -15.28
N ASP A 265 -6.19 12.24 -15.99
CA ASP A 265 -7.65 12.16 -15.92
C ASP A 265 -8.17 10.91 -15.22
N LEU A 266 -7.38 9.84 -15.27
CA LEU A 266 -7.71 8.50 -14.80
C LEU A 266 -6.44 7.81 -14.32
N TYR A 267 -6.52 7.11 -13.20
CA TYR A 267 -5.45 6.20 -12.76
C TYR A 267 -5.80 4.76 -13.10
N VAL A 268 -4.84 4.00 -13.62
CA VAL A 268 -5.00 2.61 -14.03
C VAL A 268 -4.01 1.74 -13.26
N ASN A 269 -4.52 0.74 -12.55
CA ASN A 269 -3.73 -0.29 -11.89
C ASN A 269 -4.00 -1.65 -12.55
N SER A 270 -2.97 -2.22 -13.18
CA SER A 270 -3.01 -3.50 -13.88
C SER A 270 -2.41 -4.66 -13.10
N SER A 271 -2.31 -4.55 -11.77
CA SER A 271 -1.48 -5.46 -10.98
C SER A 271 -2.19 -6.80 -10.71
N GLN A 272 -1.43 -7.89 -10.66
CA GLN A 272 -1.92 -9.19 -10.23
C GLN A 272 -2.05 -9.28 -8.71
N HIS A 273 -1.17 -8.61 -7.97
CA HIS A 273 -1.08 -8.73 -6.52
C HIS A 273 -0.99 -7.36 -5.87
N GLU A 274 -2.05 -6.96 -5.16
CA GLU A 274 -2.11 -5.74 -4.38
C GLU A 274 -2.89 -6.00 -3.09
N ALA A 275 -2.25 -5.94 -1.92
CA ALA A 275 -2.98 -6.07 -0.66
C ALA A 275 -3.88 -4.85 -0.45
N LEU A 276 -3.28 -3.66 -0.43
CA LEU A 276 -4.00 -2.39 -0.46
C LEU A 276 -3.04 -1.29 -0.94
N SER A 277 -3.20 -0.87 -2.20
CA SER A 277 -2.21 -0.04 -2.88
C SER A 277 -2.25 1.43 -2.42
N PHE A 278 -1.12 1.94 -1.90
CA PHE A 278 -0.99 3.38 -1.63
C PHE A 278 -1.23 4.23 -2.88
N LEU A 279 -0.76 3.79 -4.06
CA LEU A 279 -0.89 4.60 -5.28
C LEU A 279 -2.34 4.76 -5.73
N ILE A 280 -3.20 3.75 -5.51
CA ILE A 280 -4.64 3.86 -5.78
C ILE A 280 -5.27 4.90 -4.85
N ILE A 281 -4.95 4.82 -3.56
CA ILE A 281 -5.49 5.72 -2.53
C ILE A 281 -5.00 7.16 -2.76
N GLU A 282 -3.72 7.35 -3.12
CA GLU A 282 -3.14 8.65 -3.47
C GLU A 282 -3.77 9.25 -4.72
N ALA A 283 -3.99 8.45 -5.77
CA ALA A 283 -4.66 8.89 -6.98
C ALA A 283 -6.08 9.39 -6.68
N MET A 284 -6.83 8.64 -5.88
CA MET A 284 -8.18 9.03 -5.46
C MET A 284 -8.18 10.28 -4.56
N ALA A 285 -7.19 10.43 -3.68
CA ALA A 285 -7.03 11.63 -2.86
C ALA A 285 -6.72 12.87 -3.72
N ALA A 286 -5.96 12.68 -4.81
CA ALA A 286 -5.75 13.70 -5.83
C ALA A 286 -6.98 13.97 -6.71
N GLY A 287 -8.09 13.23 -6.51
CA GLY A 287 -9.35 13.39 -7.23
C GLY A 287 -9.44 12.62 -8.54
N LEU A 288 -8.56 11.64 -8.78
CA LEU A 288 -8.64 10.76 -9.93
C LEU A 288 -9.60 9.59 -9.64
N PRO A 289 -10.47 9.22 -10.59
CA PRO A 289 -11.10 7.92 -10.54
C PRO A 289 -10.08 6.84 -10.91
N VAL A 290 -10.43 5.58 -10.63
CA VAL A 290 -9.50 4.45 -10.78
C VAL A 290 -10.11 3.32 -11.60
N ILE A 291 -9.33 2.73 -12.50
CA ILE A 291 -9.52 1.36 -12.94
C ILE A 291 -8.52 0.48 -12.22
N ALA A 292 -8.97 -0.59 -11.57
CA ALA A 292 -8.10 -1.55 -10.92
C ALA A 292 -8.53 -2.98 -11.26
N THR A 293 -7.59 -3.91 -11.23
CA THR A 293 -7.91 -5.34 -11.31
C THR A 293 -8.67 -5.79 -10.07
N ASP A 294 -9.60 -6.73 -10.20
CA ASP A 294 -10.28 -7.39 -9.08
C ASP A 294 -9.36 -8.43 -8.42
N MET A 295 -8.24 -7.93 -7.90
CA MET A 295 -7.20 -8.72 -7.26
C MET A 295 -6.87 -8.15 -5.88
N GLY A 296 -6.51 -9.06 -4.97
CA GLY A 296 -6.12 -8.72 -3.61
C GLY A 296 -7.20 -7.90 -2.87
N GLY A 297 -6.85 -6.75 -2.33
CA GLY A 297 -7.78 -5.85 -1.63
C GLY A 297 -8.24 -4.65 -2.46
N ASN A 298 -8.07 -4.67 -3.79
CA ASN A 298 -8.57 -3.58 -4.63
C ASN A 298 -10.09 -3.40 -4.52
N SER A 299 -10.84 -4.47 -4.27
CA SER A 299 -12.30 -4.43 -4.05
C SER A 299 -12.73 -3.78 -2.73
N ASP A 300 -11.81 -3.62 -1.77
CA ASP A 300 -12.05 -2.82 -0.57
C ASP A 300 -12.05 -1.31 -0.89
N ILE A 301 -11.37 -0.91 -1.96
CA ILE A 301 -11.24 0.49 -2.40
C ILE A 301 -12.25 0.82 -3.48
N VAL A 302 -12.27 0.01 -4.55
CA VAL A 302 -13.10 0.23 -5.75
C VAL A 302 -14.21 -0.81 -5.75
N ASN A 303 -15.44 -0.36 -5.56
CA ASN A 303 -16.63 -1.20 -5.58
C ASN A 303 -17.86 -0.34 -5.90
N ASP A 304 -19.01 -1.00 -6.10
CA ASP A 304 -20.25 -0.33 -6.47
C ASP A 304 -20.75 0.67 -5.42
N GLU A 305 -20.52 0.39 -4.12
CA GLU A 305 -20.89 1.31 -3.03
C GLU A 305 -20.08 2.61 -3.09
N ALA A 306 -18.76 2.49 -3.29
CA ALA A 306 -17.88 3.64 -3.41
C ALA A 306 -18.13 4.42 -4.70
N GLY A 307 -18.39 3.72 -5.82
CA GLY A 307 -18.68 4.33 -7.11
C GLY A 307 -17.56 5.26 -7.62
N CYS A 308 -16.32 5.04 -7.18
CA CYS A 308 -15.14 5.88 -7.47
C CYS A 308 -14.30 5.38 -8.66
N GLY A 309 -14.70 4.28 -9.28
CA GLY A 309 -13.87 3.54 -10.21
C GLY A 309 -14.57 2.33 -10.83
N LEU A 310 -13.79 1.52 -11.55
CA LEU A 310 -14.22 0.22 -12.06
C LEU A 310 -13.20 -0.85 -11.70
N LEU A 311 -13.70 -2.01 -11.27
CA LEU A 311 -12.92 -3.23 -11.22
C LEU A 311 -12.96 -3.95 -12.56
N VAL A 312 -11.84 -4.53 -12.96
CA VAL A 312 -11.72 -5.33 -14.18
C VAL A 312 -11.09 -6.68 -13.88
N GLU A 313 -11.37 -7.66 -14.71
CA GLU A 313 -10.73 -8.98 -14.59
C GLU A 313 -9.23 -8.87 -14.93
N TYR A 314 -8.38 -9.53 -14.13
CA TYR A 314 -6.94 -9.58 -14.39
C TYR A 314 -6.66 -10.35 -15.68
N ASP A 315 -5.68 -9.86 -16.47
CA ASP A 315 -5.27 -10.48 -17.74
C ASP A 315 -6.40 -10.59 -18.79
N ASN A 316 -7.37 -9.67 -18.72
CA ASN A 316 -8.46 -9.55 -19.70
C ASN A 316 -8.41 -8.19 -20.42
N PRO A 317 -7.75 -8.10 -21.59
CA PRO A 317 -7.63 -6.86 -22.35
C PRO A 317 -8.95 -6.22 -22.74
N ASP A 318 -9.97 -7.02 -23.04
CA ASP A 318 -11.28 -6.52 -23.44
C ASP A 318 -12.03 -5.88 -22.28
N SER A 319 -11.90 -6.42 -21.07
CA SER A 319 -12.46 -5.85 -19.84
C SER A 319 -11.83 -4.49 -19.51
N MET A 320 -10.50 -4.44 -19.50
CA MET A 320 -9.73 -3.20 -19.25
C MET A 320 -10.02 -2.12 -20.32
N ALA A 321 -10.03 -2.49 -21.60
CA ALA A 321 -10.34 -1.55 -22.68
C ALA A 321 -11.76 -1.00 -22.60
N SER A 322 -12.75 -1.82 -22.21
CA SER A 322 -14.13 -1.39 -22.02
C SER A 322 -14.24 -0.36 -20.89
N ALA A 323 -13.57 -0.61 -19.77
CA ALA A 323 -13.52 0.31 -18.65
C ALA A 323 -12.86 1.65 -19.03
N MET A 324 -11.71 1.61 -19.72
CA MET A 324 -11.03 2.81 -20.22
C MET A 324 -11.93 3.60 -21.17
N LYS A 325 -12.59 2.94 -22.12
CA LYS A 325 -13.52 3.57 -23.07
C LYS A 325 -14.65 4.29 -22.35
N ARG A 326 -15.21 3.68 -21.30
CA ARG A 326 -16.30 4.29 -20.52
C ARG A 326 -15.87 5.61 -19.89
N PHE A 327 -14.72 5.63 -19.21
CA PHE A 327 -14.16 6.88 -18.66
C PHE A 327 -13.81 7.92 -19.72
N LEU A 328 -13.35 7.44 -20.88
CA LEU A 328 -12.98 8.28 -22.01
C LEU A 328 -14.21 8.90 -22.70
N GLU A 329 -15.36 8.23 -22.78
CA GLU A 329 -16.51 8.66 -23.60
C GLU A 329 -17.73 9.11 -22.81
N GLU A 330 -17.80 8.86 -21.51
CA GLU A 330 -18.91 9.26 -20.65
C GLU A 330 -18.47 10.33 -19.62
N PRO A 331 -18.45 11.63 -19.99
CA PRO A 331 -18.01 12.71 -19.09
C PRO A 331 -18.77 12.78 -17.76
N GLU A 332 -20.08 12.46 -17.78
CA GLU A 332 -20.90 12.43 -16.56
C GLU A 332 -20.50 11.29 -15.61
N PHE A 333 -20.15 10.12 -16.16
CA PHE A 333 -19.63 9.00 -15.38
C PHE A 333 -18.28 9.36 -14.76
N LEU A 334 -17.37 9.92 -15.56
CA LEU A 334 -16.07 10.41 -15.10
C LEU A 334 -16.21 11.42 -13.96
N ALA A 335 -17.05 12.46 -14.14
CA ALA A 335 -17.25 13.51 -13.14
C ALA A 335 -17.80 12.94 -11.82
N ARG A 336 -18.78 12.03 -11.90
CA ARG A 336 -19.33 11.36 -10.71
C ARG A 336 -18.28 10.53 -9.99
N CYS A 337 -17.48 9.74 -10.71
CA CYS A 337 -16.44 8.92 -10.09
C CYS A 337 -15.32 9.77 -9.45
N ARG A 338 -15.00 10.94 -10.01
CA ARG A 338 -14.04 11.90 -9.41
C ARG A 338 -14.51 12.42 -8.05
N GLU A 339 -15.76 12.81 -7.96
CA GLU A 339 -16.35 13.29 -6.70
C GLU A 339 -16.37 12.17 -5.66
N ASN A 340 -16.82 10.99 -6.08
CA ASN A 340 -16.86 9.80 -5.23
C ASN A 340 -15.47 9.35 -4.78
N ALA A 341 -14.43 9.52 -5.60
CA ALA A 341 -13.07 9.18 -5.22
C ALA A 341 -12.60 9.98 -3.99
N ARG A 342 -12.79 11.30 -3.99
CA ARG A 342 -12.42 12.15 -2.85
C ARG A 342 -13.22 11.79 -1.60
N LYS A 343 -14.54 11.67 -1.73
CA LYS A 343 -15.42 11.29 -0.63
C LYS A 343 -15.03 9.95 -0.02
N THR A 344 -14.70 8.97 -0.86
CA THR A 344 -14.27 7.64 -0.41
C THR A 344 -12.99 7.72 0.43
N ILE A 345 -12.02 8.55 0.02
CA ILE A 345 -10.81 8.76 0.83
C ILE A 345 -11.15 9.41 2.16
N GLU A 346 -11.93 10.49 2.13
CA GLU A 346 -12.34 11.23 3.33
C GLU A 346 -13.08 10.32 4.33
N ASP A 347 -13.95 9.43 3.83
CA ASP A 347 -14.78 8.54 4.63
C ASP A 347 -13.99 7.34 5.20
N LYS A 348 -13.20 6.65 4.36
CA LYS A 348 -12.62 5.33 4.69
C LYS A 348 -11.08 5.27 4.75
N PHE A 349 -10.37 6.16 4.06
CA PHE A 349 -8.91 6.07 3.87
C PHE A 349 -8.15 7.34 4.34
N GLU A 350 -8.72 8.04 5.31
CA GLU A 350 -8.15 9.25 5.91
C GLU A 350 -7.18 8.88 7.05
N ILE A 351 -6.02 9.56 7.08
CA ILE A 351 -4.87 9.19 7.90
C ILE A 351 -5.14 9.25 9.41
N HIS A 352 -5.88 10.25 9.89
CA HIS A 352 -6.22 10.35 11.32
C HIS A 352 -7.23 9.26 11.73
N LYS A 353 -8.18 8.89 10.86
CA LYS A 353 -9.07 7.74 11.11
C LYS A 353 -8.28 6.43 11.23
N MET A 354 -7.34 6.17 10.33
CA MET A 354 -6.45 4.99 10.39
C MET A 354 -5.62 4.99 11.68
N CYS A 355 -5.03 6.12 12.05
CA CYS A 355 -4.21 6.24 13.25
C CYS A 355 -5.04 6.00 14.51
N ARG A 356 -6.23 6.59 14.63
CA ARG A 356 -7.12 6.34 15.77
C ARG A 356 -7.57 4.89 15.86
N ALA A 357 -7.91 4.25 14.74
CA ALA A 357 -8.26 2.83 14.73
C ALA A 357 -7.08 1.96 15.18
N THR A 358 -5.86 2.27 14.70
CA THR A 358 -4.63 1.58 15.10
C THR A 358 -4.34 1.75 16.59
N TYR A 359 -4.54 2.96 17.11
CA TYR A 359 -4.39 3.22 18.55
C TYR A 359 -5.38 2.40 19.39
N GLY A 360 -6.64 2.28 18.96
CA GLY A 360 -7.62 1.43 19.63
C GLY A 360 -7.21 -0.06 19.67
N VAL A 361 -6.51 -0.54 18.63
CA VAL A 361 -5.90 -1.89 18.65
C VAL A 361 -4.81 -1.99 19.71
N TYR A 362 -4.00 -0.94 19.89
CA TYR A 362 -2.97 -0.91 20.92
C TYR A 362 -3.56 -0.94 22.33
N GLU A 363 -4.61 -0.15 22.58
CA GLU A 363 -5.32 -0.16 23.85
C GLU A 363 -5.90 -1.55 24.13
N LYS A 364 -6.57 -2.15 23.16
CA LYS A 364 -7.10 -3.51 23.28
C LYS A 364 -6.01 -4.54 23.60
N ALA A 365 -4.85 -4.45 22.96
CA ALA A 365 -3.73 -5.35 23.22
C ALA A 365 -3.17 -5.25 24.65
N LEU A 366 -3.30 -4.09 25.30
CA LEU A 366 -2.85 -3.89 26.69
C LEU A 366 -3.86 -4.39 27.73
N HIS A 367 -5.16 -4.33 27.41
CA HIS A 367 -6.25 -4.64 28.33
C HIS A 367 -6.77 -6.09 28.27
N ASP A 368 -6.68 -6.73 27.10
CA ASP A 368 -7.03 -8.16 26.89
C ASP A 368 -5.82 -9.09 27.12
#